data_AF-A0A1C0ZZT7-F1
#
_entry.id   AF-A0A1C0ZZT7-F1
#
_cell.length_a   1.000
_cell.length_b   1.000
_cell.length_c   1.000
_cell.angle_alpha   90.00
_cell.angle_beta   90.00
_cell.angle_gamma   90.00
#
_symmetry.space_group_name_H-M   'P 1'
#
loop_
_entity.id
_entity.type
_entity.pdbx_description
1 polymer ?
#
loop_
_entity_poly.entity_id
_entity_poly.type
_entity_poly.pdbx_seq_one_letter_code
_entity_poly.pdbx_strand_id
1 'polypeptide(L)'
;MNEMNIDTADFKRTLFDEDHFNEYDIIIAMSELHRDYIKEYYNREIPLFNEVYRGQKTAVNIGAPDSEDFEEQMKKLIQYFYEATPRILHNLEQKTTL
;
A
#
# COMPACT_ATOMS: atom_id res chain seq x y z
N MET A 1 16.69 -2.30 -1.44
CA MET A 1 16.25 -2.79 -0.12
C MET A 1 17.46 -3.12 0.77
N ASN A 2 18.43 -3.93 0.32
CA ASN A 2 19.65 -4.23 1.10
C ASN A 2 20.43 -3.00 1.59
N GLU A 3 20.59 -1.97 0.75
CA GLU A 3 21.24 -0.70 1.15
C GLU A 3 20.48 0.06 2.26
N MET A 4 19.19 -0.24 2.43
CA MET A 4 18.34 0.33 3.48
C MET A 4 18.21 -0.60 4.69
N ASN A 5 18.97 -1.70 4.75
CA ASN A 5 18.86 -2.77 5.76
C ASN A 5 17.44 -3.35 5.89
N ILE A 6 16.67 -3.36 4.79
CA ILE A 6 15.35 -3.99 4.74
C ILE A 6 15.55 -5.41 4.23
N ASP A 7 15.22 -6.39 5.07
CA ASP A 7 15.22 -7.80 4.70
C ASP A 7 13.99 -8.13 3.85
N THR A 8 14.24 -8.68 2.67
CA THR A 8 13.20 -9.14 1.73
C THR A 8 13.40 -10.59 1.33
N ALA A 9 14.22 -11.37 2.05
CA ALA A 9 14.57 -12.74 1.69
C ALA A 9 13.34 -13.65 1.53
N ASP A 10 12.33 -13.46 2.39
CA ASP A 10 11.09 -14.22 2.37
C ASP A 10 9.98 -13.58 1.51
N PHE A 11 10.24 -12.41 0.91
CA PHE A 11 9.25 -11.73 0.09
C PHE A 11 9.01 -12.49 -1.21
N LYS A 12 7.76 -12.87 -1.45
CA LYS A 12 7.30 -13.50 -2.70
C LYS A 12 6.21 -12.65 -3.32
N ARG A 13 6.21 -12.60 -4.66
CA ARG A 13 5.09 -12.01 -5.39
C ARG A 13 3.88 -12.95 -5.28
N THR A 14 2.86 -12.50 -4.57
CA THR A 14 1.57 -13.20 -4.47
C THR A 14 0.57 -12.52 -5.39
N LEU A 15 -0.20 -13.32 -6.14
CA LEU A 15 -1.33 -12.82 -6.92
C LEU A 15 -2.53 -12.63 -6.00
N PHE A 16 -3.25 -11.54 -6.18
CA PHE A 16 -4.45 -11.26 -5.41
C PHE A 16 -5.63 -12.09 -5.94
N ASP A 17 -6.44 -12.62 -5.03
CA ASP A 17 -7.70 -13.33 -5.33
C ASP A 17 -8.75 -13.06 -4.24
N GLU A 18 -9.93 -13.66 -4.38
CA GLU A 18 -11.06 -13.41 -3.49
C GLU A 18 -10.84 -13.95 -2.06
N ASP A 19 -10.01 -14.98 -1.89
CA ASP A 19 -9.76 -15.58 -0.57
C ASP A 19 -9.05 -14.60 0.36
N HIS A 20 -8.27 -13.66 -0.19
CA HIS A 20 -7.62 -12.60 0.57
C HIS A 20 -8.59 -11.70 1.34
N PHE A 21 -9.85 -11.56 0.89
CA PHE A 21 -10.86 -10.81 1.66
C PHE A 21 -11.30 -11.52 2.95
N ASN A 22 -11.08 -12.83 3.03
CA ASN A 22 -11.35 -13.61 4.24
C ASN A 22 -10.11 -13.70 5.15
N GLU A 23 -8.91 -13.57 4.57
CA GLU A 23 -7.64 -13.66 5.30
C GLU A 23 -7.25 -12.35 6.01
N TYR A 24 -7.55 -11.20 5.41
CA TYR A 24 -7.10 -9.91 5.90
C TYR A 24 -8.26 -9.02 6.31
N ASP A 25 -8.16 -8.43 7.51
CA ASP A 25 -9.14 -7.44 7.99
C ASP A 25 -9.14 -6.18 7.12
N ILE A 26 -7.97 -5.83 6.55
CA ILE A 26 -7.76 -4.62 5.77
C ILE A 26 -6.89 -4.93 4.55
N ILE A 27 -7.38 -4.50 3.39
CA ILE A 27 -6.63 -4.48 2.12
C ILE A 27 -6.48 -3.01 1.71
N ILE A 28 -5.26 -2.59 1.37
CA ILE A 28 -4.95 -1.19 1.03
C ILE A 28 -4.42 -1.11 -0.39
N ALA A 29 -5.07 -0.31 -1.22
CA ALA A 29 -4.60 -0.04 -2.58
C ALA A 29 -3.50 1.04 -2.59
N MET A 30 -2.40 0.76 -3.32
CA MET A 30 -1.32 1.74 -3.50
C MET A 30 -1.64 2.78 -4.58
N SER A 31 -2.47 2.44 -5.56
CA SER A 31 -2.86 3.30 -6.69
C SER A 31 -4.36 3.19 -6.97
N GLU A 32 -4.90 4.17 -7.69
CA GLU A 32 -6.31 4.15 -8.12
C GLU A 32 -6.59 2.92 -9.00
N LEU A 33 -5.66 2.54 -9.88
CA LEU A 33 -5.79 1.34 -10.72
C LEU A 33 -6.01 0.07 -9.90
N HIS A 34 -5.33 -0.09 -8.77
CA HIS A 34 -5.56 -1.26 -7.90
C HIS A 34 -6.93 -1.21 -7.22
N ARG A 35 -7.34 -0.03 -6.74
CA ARG A 35 -8.67 0.15 -6.12
C ARG A 35 -9.79 -0.13 -7.13
N ASP A 36 -9.66 0.41 -8.33
CA ASP A 36 -10.64 0.29 -9.40
C ASP A 36 -10.74 -1.16 -9.88
N TYR A 37 -9.59 -1.84 -10.06
CA TYR A 37 -9.55 -3.29 -10.34
C TYR A 37 -10.32 -4.08 -9.28
N ILE A 38 -10.09 -3.80 -7.99
CA ILE A 38 -10.78 -4.50 -6.91
C ILE A 38 -12.29 -4.24 -6.93
N LYS A 39 -12.70 -3.00 -7.22
CA LYS A 39 -14.11 -2.63 -7.32
C LYS A 39 -14.80 -3.31 -8.50
N GLU A 40 -14.15 -3.34 -9.67
CA GLU A 40 -14.73 -3.90 -10.89
C GLU A 40 -14.82 -5.44 -10.83
N TYR A 41 -13.75 -6.10 -10.39
CA TYR A 41 -13.65 -7.56 -10.46
C TYR A 41 -14.27 -8.28 -9.26
N TYR A 42 -14.22 -7.68 -8.06
CA TYR A 42 -14.68 -8.32 -6.82
C TYR A 42 -15.85 -7.58 -6.17
N ASN A 43 -16.29 -6.44 -6.72
CA ASN A 43 -17.34 -5.58 -6.14
C ASN A 43 -17.08 -5.24 -4.65
N ARG A 44 -15.80 -5.01 -4.31
CA ARG A 44 -15.35 -4.59 -2.97
C ARG A 44 -14.81 -3.17 -3.01
N GLU A 45 -14.95 -2.46 -1.89
CA GLU A 45 -14.33 -1.16 -1.69
C GLU A 45 -13.15 -1.32 -0.74
N ILE A 46 -12.00 -0.83 -1.18
CA ILE A 46 -10.77 -0.82 -0.39
C ILE A 46 -10.19 0.60 -0.36
N PRO A 47 -9.63 1.04 0.78
CA PRO A 47 -9.05 2.37 0.89
C PRO A 47 -7.72 2.48 0.14
N LEU A 48 -7.38 3.70 -0.26
CA LEU A 48 -6.02 4.03 -0.69
C LEU A 48 -5.09 4.19 0.52
N PHE A 49 -3.79 4.00 0.31
CA PHE A 49 -2.79 4.19 1.36
C PHE A 49 -2.89 5.56 2.05
N ASN A 50 -3.00 6.66 1.29
CA ASN A 50 -3.11 8.00 1.87
C ASN A 50 -4.46 8.28 2.53
N GLU A 51 -5.51 7.51 2.20
CA GLU A 51 -6.80 7.59 2.88
C GLU A 51 -6.66 7.03 4.30
N VAL A 52 -5.91 5.93 4.45
CA VAL A 52 -5.62 5.35 5.77
C VAL A 52 -4.63 6.22 6.55
N TYR A 53 -3.58 6.73 5.90
CA TYR A 53 -2.53 7.50 6.56
C TYR A 53 -2.97 8.91 6.97
N ARG A 54 -3.61 9.66 6.04
CA ARG A 54 -3.91 11.11 6.19
C ARG A 54 -5.37 11.48 5.93
N GLY A 55 -6.24 10.53 5.63
CA GLY A 55 -7.63 10.82 5.23
C GLY A 55 -7.75 11.47 3.85
N GLN A 56 -6.71 11.40 3.03
CA GLN A 56 -6.66 12.01 1.70
C GLN A 56 -6.95 10.97 0.63
N LYS A 57 -7.90 11.25 -0.28
CA LYS A 57 -8.29 10.36 -1.39
C LYS A 57 -7.29 10.38 -2.55
N THR A 58 -6.00 10.39 -2.24
CA THR A 58 -4.92 10.45 -3.24
C THR A 58 -4.18 9.13 -3.30
N ALA A 59 -3.83 8.69 -4.50
CA ALA A 59 -2.92 7.56 -4.67
C ALA A 59 -1.51 7.91 -4.20
N VAL A 60 -0.73 6.88 -3.93
CA VAL A 60 0.71 7.04 -3.75
C VAL A 60 1.33 7.26 -5.13
N ASN A 61 2.22 8.23 -5.24
CA ASN A 61 2.94 8.48 -6.48
C ASN A 61 4.03 7.40 -6.66
N ILE A 62 3.76 6.42 -7.50
CA ILE A 62 4.76 5.43 -7.91
C ILE A 62 5.40 5.99 -9.17
N GLY A 63 6.67 6.37 -9.07
CA GLY A 63 7.47 6.83 -10.21
C GLY A 63 7.43 5.85 -11.38
N ALA A 64 7.54 6.36 -12.60
CA ALA A 64 7.56 5.51 -13.78
C ALA A 64 8.88 4.69 -13.81
N PRO A 65 8.82 3.36 -14.04
CA PRO A 65 9.99 2.48 -13.98
C PRO A 65 11.06 2.76 -15.04
N ASP A 66 10.70 3.51 -16.08
CA ASP A 66 11.54 3.97 -17.18
C ASP A 66 12.15 5.36 -16.96
N SER A 67 11.91 6.00 -15.81
CA SER A 67 12.53 7.29 -15.48
C SER A 67 14.00 7.15 -15.06
N GLU A 68 14.84 8.13 -15.45
CA GLU A 68 16.26 8.17 -15.04
C GLU A 68 16.42 8.21 -13.52
N ASP A 69 15.45 8.80 -12.80
CA ASP A 69 15.46 8.94 -11.34
C ASP A 69 14.70 7.81 -10.61
N PHE A 70 14.34 6.71 -11.30
CA PHE A 70 13.47 5.68 -10.73
C PHE A 70 13.99 5.11 -9.40
N GLU A 71 15.30 4.86 -9.28
CA GLU A 71 15.89 4.34 -8.05
C GLU A 71 15.74 5.32 -6.88
N GLU A 72 15.96 6.61 -7.12
CA GLU A 72 15.80 7.65 -6.09
C GLU A 72 14.33 7.82 -5.71
N GLN A 73 13.42 7.79 -6.68
CA GLN A 73 11.98 7.83 -6.43
C GLN A 73 11.52 6.60 -5.64
N MET A 74 12.07 5.42 -5.92
CA MET A 74 11.80 4.20 -5.17
C MET A 74 12.31 4.31 -3.73
N LYS A 75 13.52 4.83 -3.51
CA LYS A 75 14.06 5.08 -2.15
C LYS A 75 13.16 6.04 -1.36
N LYS A 76 12.72 7.14 -1.98
CA LYS A 76 11.76 8.09 -1.38
C LYS A 76 10.42 7.43 -1.06
N LEU A 77 9.93 6.57 -1.94
CA LEU A 77 8.69 5.83 -1.75
C LEU A 77 8.76 4.84 -0.57
N ILE A 78 9.86 4.09 -0.47
CA ILE A 78 10.10 3.17 0.64
C ILE A 78 10.20 3.93 1.96
N GLN A 79 10.95 5.04 1.98
CA GLN A 79 11.06 5.90 3.16
C GLN A 79 9.69 6.46 3.58
N TYR A 80 8.89 6.89 2.60
CA TYR A 80 7.54 7.37 2.85
C TYR A 80 6.66 6.32 3.52
N PHE A 81 6.72 5.07 3.05
CA PHE A 81 5.99 3.97 3.69
C PHE A 81 6.48 3.72 5.11
N TYR A 82 7.79 3.62 5.30
CA TYR A 82 8.39 3.37 6.61
C TYR A 82 7.98 4.43 7.65
N GLU A 83 8.00 5.71 7.27
CA GLU A 83 7.59 6.82 8.15
C GLU A 83 6.08 6.87 8.40
N ALA A 84 5.27 6.43 7.43
CA ALA A 84 3.82 6.42 7.54
C ALA A 84 3.27 5.24 8.37
N THR A 85 3.96 4.09 8.39
CA THR A 85 3.49 2.85 9.02
C THR A 85 3.06 3.03 10.49
N PRO A 86 3.81 3.69 11.39
CA PRO A 86 3.38 3.86 12.79
C PRO A 86 2.05 4.61 12.90
N ARG A 87 1.85 5.63 12.05
CA ARG A 87 0.61 6.41 12.04
C ARG A 87 -0.55 5.63 11.44
N ILE A 88 -0.30 4.83 10.41
CA ILE A 88 -1.28 3.92 9.82
C ILE A 88 -1.77 2.94 10.88
N LEU A 89 -0.85 2.24 11.57
CA LEU A 89 -1.21 1.29 12.63
C LEU A 89 -2.08 1.95 13.70
N HIS A 90 -1.68 3.12 14.19
CA HIS A 90 -2.50 3.90 15.13
C HIS A 90 -3.90 4.23 14.57
N ASN A 91 -4.00 4.72 13.33
CA ASN A 91 -5.29 5.05 12.72
C ASN A 91 -6.19 3.81 12.54
N LEU A 92 -5.60 2.64 12.31
CA LEU A 92 -6.34 1.38 12.17
C LEU A 92 -6.86 0.89 13.53
N GLU A 93 -6.03 0.89 14.57
CA GLU A 93 -6.45 0.52 15.94
C GLU A 93 -7.63 1.38 16.43
N GLN A 94 -7.60 2.69 16.14
CA GLN A 94 -8.70 3.59 16.51
C GLN A 94 -10.00 3.29 15.75
N LYS A 95 -9.93 2.76 14.52
CA LYS A 95 -11.10 2.36 13.73
C LYS A 95 -11.67 1.01 14.16
N THR A 96 -10.86 0.12 14.72
CA THR A 96 -11.30 -1.19 15.21
C THR A 96 -11.99 -1.13 16.58
N THR A 97 -11.97 0.03 17.26
CA THR A 97 -12.58 0.21 18.60
C THR A 97 -14.06 0.66 18.55
N LEU A 98 -14.85 0.22 17.56
CA LEU A 98 -16.28 0.52 17.45
C LEU A 98 -17.14 -0.74 17.44
#